data_AF-A0A351J2G4-F1
#
_entry.id   AF-A0A351J2G4-F1
#
_cell.length_a   1.000
_cell.length_b   1.000
_cell.length_c   1.000
_cell.angle_alpha   90.00
_cell.angle_beta   90.00
_cell.angle_gamma   90.00
#
_symmetry.space_group_name_H-M   'P 1'
#
loop_
_entity.id
_entity.type
_entity.pdbx_description
1 polymer ?
#
loop_
_entity_poly.entity_id
_entity_poly.type
_entity_poly.pdbx_seq_one_letter_code
_entity_poly.pdbx_strand_id
1 'polypeptide(L)'
;MNQVTKKMLLRSIKYSISRYLAIFAIVALGVGFFSGLKISKKVMVDAADTYFKKQEMFDFLLISTTGFTPDESAELDGLPDIRWAEESIS
;
A
#
# COMPACT_ATOMS: atom_id res chain seq x y z
N MET A 1 19.75 34.00 18.97
CA MET A 1 19.28 33.05 20.02
C MET A 1 20.49 32.60 20.82
N ASN A 2 20.66 33.12 22.05
CA ASN A 2 21.92 33.06 22.78
C ASN A 2 22.21 31.65 23.32
N GLN A 3 23.49 31.27 23.37
CA GLN A 3 23.97 29.96 23.85
C GLN A 3 23.52 29.64 25.29
N VAL A 4 23.40 30.68 26.12
CA VAL A 4 22.96 30.60 27.52
C VAL A 4 21.53 30.07 27.63
N THR A 5 20.61 30.55 26.78
CA THR A 5 19.19 30.15 26.79
C THR A 5 19.03 28.66 26.44
N LYS A 6 19.76 28.18 25.43
CA LYS A 6 19.75 26.75 25.05
C LYS A 6 20.29 25.85 26.17
N LYS A 7 21.36 26.28 26.83
CA LYS A 7 21.98 25.54 27.93
C LYS A 7 21.05 25.44 29.16
N MET A 8 20.32 26.51 29.46
CA MET A 8 19.31 26.52 30.52
C MET A 8 18.10 25.62 30.19
N LEU A 9 17.61 25.63 28.94
CA LEU A 9 16.54 24.74 28.49
C LEU A 9 16.92 23.26 28.62
N LEU A 10 18.10 22.87 28.14
CA LEU A 10 18.58 21.49 28.26
C LEU A 10 18.74 21.05 29.73
N ARG A 11 19.19 21.97 30.60
CA ARG A 11 19.27 21.72 32.05
C ARG A 11 17.89 21.53 32.67
N SER A 12 16.89 22.33 32.26
CA SER A 12 15.51 22.17 32.75
C SER A 12 14.86 20.84 32.31
N ILE A 13 15.13 20.39 31.08
CA ILE A 13 14.64 19.10 30.59
C ILE A 13 15.23 17.95 31.41
N LYS A 14 16.53 18.02 31.72
CA LYS A 14 17.21 17.02 32.57
C LYS A 14 16.67 16.97 34.01
N TYR A 15 16.28 18.11 34.57
CA TYR A 15 15.75 18.15 35.95
C TYR A 15 14.37 17.50 36.09
N SER A 16 13.55 17.47 35.04
CA SER A 16 12.20 16.87 35.06
C SER A 16 11.98 15.89 33.91
N ILE A 17 12.89 14.93 33.75
CA ILE A 17 12.97 14.08 32.56
C ILE A 17 11.71 13.22 32.34
N SER A 18 11.08 12.73 33.42
CA SER A 18 9.90 11.88 33.35
C SER A 18 8.71 12.57 32.67
N ARG A 19 8.51 13.87 32.92
CA ARG A 19 7.45 14.65 32.30
C ARG A 19 7.69 14.83 30.80
N TYR A 20 8.92 15.17 30.41
CA TYR A 20 9.26 15.35 29.01
C TYR A 20 9.21 14.03 28.23
N LEU A 21 9.62 12.92 28.85
CA LEU A 21 9.51 11.59 28.26
C LEU A 21 8.05 11.18 28.03
N ALA A 22 7.16 11.48 28.99
CA ALA A 22 5.73 11.19 28.85
C ALA A 22 5.11 11.97 27.67
N ILE A 23 5.37 13.28 27.56
CA ILE A 23 4.88 14.11 26.45
C ILE A 23 5.46 13.60 25.12
N PHE A 24 6.76 13.29 25.09
CA PHE A 24 7.42 12.74 23.91
C PHE A 24 6.78 11.41 23.48
N ALA A 25 6.51 10.50 24.41
CA ALA A 25 5.89 9.22 24.13
C ALA A 25 4.48 9.37 23.55
N ILE A 26 3.67 10.28 24.08
CA ILE A 26 2.32 10.57 23.56
C ILE A 26 2.39 11.09 22.12
N VAL A 27 3.30 12.04 21.86
CA VAL A 27 3.50 12.58 20.52
C VAL A 27 3.99 11.49 19.57
N ALA A 28 5.01 10.73 19.97
CA ALA A 28 5.59 9.64 19.18
C ALA A 28 4.53 8.57 18.83
N LEU A 29 3.67 8.21 19.78
CA LEU A 29 2.52 7.33 19.53
C LEU A 29 1.58 7.92 18.48
N GLY A 30 1.23 9.20 18.61
CA GLY A 30 0.33 9.88 17.67
C GLY A 30 0.87 9.92 16.23
N VAL A 31 2.11 10.41 16.04
CA VAL A 31 2.70 10.48 14.69
C VAL A 31 3.08 9.10 14.14
N GLY A 32 3.54 8.18 14.98
CA GLY A 32 3.85 6.81 14.56
C GLY A 32 2.61 6.08 14.04
N PHE A 33 1.50 6.17 14.77
CA PHE A 33 0.23 5.59 14.36
C PHE A 33 -0.31 6.25 13.07
N PHE A 34 -0.29 7.58 13.00
CA PHE A 34 -0.75 8.30 11.81
C PHE A 34 0.08 7.97 10.55
N SER A 35 1.41 7.95 10.69
CA SER A 35 2.31 7.58 9.59
C SER A 35 2.09 6.14 9.14
N GLY A 36 1.88 5.22 10.10
CA GLY A 36 1.55 3.82 9.82
C GLY A 36 0.26 3.68 9.01
N LEU A 37 -0.84 4.28 9.48
CA LEU A 37 -2.13 4.23 8.78
C LEU A 37 -2.05 4.82 7.37
N LYS A 38 -1.30 5.92 7.20
CA LYS A 38 -1.14 6.57 5.90
C LYS A 38 -0.50 5.64 4.87
N ILE A 39 0.48 4.83 5.28
CA ILE A 39 1.18 3.93 4.35
C ILE A 39 0.48 2.58 4.19
N SER A 40 -0.33 2.15 5.16
CA SER A 40 -1.08 0.88 5.11
C SER A 40 -1.88 0.72 3.81
N LYS A 41 -2.55 1.78 3.34
CA LYS A 41 -3.28 1.74 2.07
C LYS A 41 -2.37 1.37 0.89
N LYS A 42 -1.23 2.05 0.75
CA LYS A 42 -0.30 1.78 -0.34
C LYS A 42 0.25 0.36 -0.26
N VAL A 43 0.65 -0.08 0.94
CA VAL A 43 1.18 -1.42 1.15
C VAL A 43 0.15 -2.48 0.78
N MET A 44 -1.11 -2.29 1.17
CA MET A 44 -2.19 -3.23 0.87
C MET A 44 -2.47 -3.33 -0.63
N VAL A 45 -2.44 -2.20 -1.36
CA VAL A 45 -2.59 -2.19 -2.82
C VAL A 45 -1.41 -2.88 -3.51
N ASP A 46 -0.17 -2.56 -3.13
CA ASP A 46 1.02 -3.22 -3.71
C ASP A 46 1.01 -4.73 -3.43
N ALA A 47 0.57 -5.14 -2.23
CA ALA A 47 0.45 -6.55 -1.87
C ALA A 47 -0.63 -7.26 -2.71
N ALA A 48 -1.78 -6.63 -2.93
CA ALA A 48 -2.83 -7.17 -3.78
C ALA A 48 -2.37 -7.31 -5.23
N ASP A 49 -1.73 -6.28 -5.79
CA ASP A 49 -1.17 -6.30 -7.15
C ASP A 49 -0.13 -7.42 -7.31
N THR A 50 0.77 -7.57 -6.33
CA THR A 50 1.76 -8.66 -6.32
C THR A 50 1.07 -10.04 -6.25
N TYR A 51 0.03 -10.17 -5.42
CA TYR A 51 -0.72 -11.41 -5.29
C TYR A 51 -1.44 -11.79 -6.59
N PHE A 52 -2.13 -10.84 -7.23
CA PHE A 52 -2.84 -11.08 -8.49
C PHE A 52 -1.90 -11.41 -9.63
N LYS A 53 -0.77 -10.70 -9.75
CA LYS A 53 0.26 -11.00 -10.75
C LYS A 53 0.87 -12.38 -10.56
N LYS A 54 1.09 -12.81 -9.31
CA LYS A 54 1.64 -14.14 -9.02
C LYS A 54 0.66 -15.26 -9.41
N GLN A 55 -0.64 -15.01 -9.27
CA GLN A 55 -1.68 -15.97 -9.64
C GLN A 55 -2.07 -15.88 -11.12
N GLU A 56 -1.37 -15.06 -11.92
CA GLU A 56 -1.70 -14.80 -13.34
C GLU A 56 -3.18 -14.50 -13.55
N MET A 57 -3.76 -13.72 -12.62
CA MET A 57 -5.16 -13.33 -12.71
C MET A 57 -5.38 -12.48 -13.96
N PHE A 58 -6.51 -12.72 -14.64
CA PHE A 58 -6.86 -12.01 -15.87
C PHE A 58 -7.03 -10.50 -15.62
N ASP A 59 -6.54 -9.70 -16.55
CA ASP A 59 -6.77 -8.24 -16.57
C ASP A 59 -8.13 -7.90 -17.21
N PHE A 60 -8.59 -8.73 -18.14
CA PHE A 60 -9.83 -8.53 -18.91
C PHE A 60 -10.79 -9.70 -18.72
N LEU A 61 -12.07 -9.39 -18.47
CA LEU A 61 -13.16 -10.35 -18.45
C LEU A 61 -14.15 -9.97 -19.56
N LEU A 62 -14.26 -10.80 -20.58
CA LEU A 62 -15.21 -10.62 -21.68
C LEU A 62 -16.45 -11.46 -21.38
N ILE A 63 -17.64 -10.84 -21.45
CA ILE A 63 -18.92 -11.51 -21.21
C ILE A 63 -19.82 -11.26 -22.42
N SER A 64 -20.29 -12.33 -23.06
CA SER A 64 -21.19 -12.29 -24.20
C SER A 64 -22.53 -12.96 -23.85
N THR A 65 -23.63 -12.36 -24.30
CA THR A 65 -24.98 -12.93 -24.13
C THR A 65 -25.21 -14.20 -24.95
N THR A 66 -24.47 -14.37 -26.04
CA THR A 66 -24.61 -15.49 -26.99
C THR A 66 -23.52 -16.55 -26.80
N GLY A 67 -22.54 -16.28 -25.94
CA GLY A 67 -21.32 -17.08 -25.81
C GLY A 67 -20.25 -16.63 -26.83
N PHE A 68 -18.99 -17.01 -26.57
CA PHE A 68 -17.90 -16.89 -27.52
C PHE A 68 -17.74 -18.24 -28.24
N THR A 69 -17.41 -18.18 -29.53
CA THR A 69 -17.07 -19.38 -30.30
C THR A 69 -15.58 -19.71 -30.19
N PRO A 70 -15.17 -20.98 -30.35
CA PRO A 70 -13.76 -21.37 -30.25
C PRO A 70 -12.84 -20.70 -31.29
N ASP A 71 -13.40 -20.23 -32.41
CA ASP A 71 -12.64 -19.49 -33.42
C ASP A 71 -12.35 -18.04 -32.96
N GLU A 72 -13.27 -17.42 -32.21
CA GLU A 72 -13.10 -16.06 -31.66
C GLU A 72 -12.11 -16.04 -30.48
N SER A 73 -12.07 -17.09 -29.66
CA SER A 73 -11.07 -17.22 -28.58
C SER A 73 -9.65 -17.35 -29.16
N ALA A 74 -9.49 -18.13 -30.23
CA ALA A 74 -8.21 -18.30 -30.93
C ALA A 74 -7.72 -17.01 -31.60
N GLU A 75 -8.61 -16.18 -32.15
CA GLU A 75 -8.26 -14.87 -32.69
C GLU A 75 -7.76 -13.91 -31.58
N LEU A 76 -8.35 -13.97 -30.39
CA LEU A 76 -7.94 -13.15 -29.25
C LEU A 76 -6.57 -13.56 -28.71
N ASP A 77 -6.28 -14.86 -28.65
CA ASP A 77 -4.96 -15.38 -28.23
C ASP A 77 -3.81 -14.94 -29.15
N GLY A 78 -4.10 -14.66 -30.43
CA GLY A 78 -3.11 -14.21 -31.40
C GLY A 78 -2.70 -12.73 -31.29
N LEU A 79 -3.34 -11.95 -30.41
CA LEU A 79 -3.05 -10.53 -30.27
C LEU A 79 -1.75 -10.28 -29.48
N PRO A 80 -0.93 -9.28 -29.88
CA PRO A 80 0.43 -9.09 -29.37
C PRO A 80 0.52 -8.74 -27.87
N ASP A 81 -0.57 -8.23 -27.28
CA ASP A 81 -0.64 -7.85 -25.86
C ASP A 81 -1.37 -8.90 -24.98
N ILE A 82 -1.85 -10.00 -25.59
CA ILE A 82 -2.57 -11.07 -24.90
C ILE A 82 -1.61 -12.25 -24.70
N ARG A 83 -1.45 -12.67 -23.44
CA ARG A 83 -0.62 -13.83 -23.08
C ARG A 83 -1.41 -15.13 -23.12
N TRP A 84 -2.68 -15.07 -22.75
CA TRP A 84 -3.55 -16.23 -22.62
C TRP A 84 -5.01 -15.78 -22.58
N ALA A 85 -5.86 -16.42 -23.37
CA ALA A 85 -7.29 -16.27 -23.41
C ALA A 85 -7.92 -17.62 -23.03
N GLU A 86 -8.50 -17.68 -21.83
CA GLU A 86 -9.22 -18.87 -21.38
C GLU A 86 -10.73 -18.64 -21.44
N GLU A 87 -11.42 -19.56 -22.11
CA GLU A 87 -12.87 -19.57 -22.20
C GLU A 87 -13.45 -20.32 -21.00
N SER A 88 -14.19 -19.61 -20.15
CA SER A 88 -14.91 -20.22 -19.03
C SER A 88 -16.32 -20.56 -19.46
N ILE A 89 -16.61 -21.85 -19.63
CA ILE A 89 -17.98 -22.34 -19.83
C ILE A 89 -18.68 -22.34 -18.45
N SER A 90 -19.68 -21.48 -18.28
CA SER A 90 -20.71 -21.67 -17.24
C SER A 90 -21.89 -22.44 -17.79
#